data_AF-A0A2N2CWD5-F1
#
_entry.id   AF-A0A2N2CWD5-F1
#
_cell.length_a   1.000
_cell.length_b   1.000
_cell.length_c   1.000
_cell.angle_alpha   90.00
_cell.angle_beta   90.00
_cell.angle_gamma   90.00
#
_symmetry.space_group_name_H-M   'P 1'
#
loop_
_entity.id
_entity.type
_entity.pdbx_description
1 polymer ?
#
loop_
_entity_poly.entity_id
_entity_poly.type
_entity_poly.pdbx_seq_one_letter_code
_entity_poly.pdbx_strand_id
1 'polypeptide(L)'
;MKKQLIAAVINNKDRISYINLNEDAQYLGWTHDFNIIFPDGVKMGLDLNKEEDLFLLFVLASAWSRTGQWENAAFFTTYLKTRKKYHRNQWLDDDFVKNEMAEKDKNAAWIVSECSGVVPRKKVCFRKDIYASVIVIAKNWNIIKEKLELAECLNDYSLFIDYLASLDGLGTGQKRMRIKIPLILRELRCQGIYPSIPGEFCCVPDERVKAASKELGIVLPTINSIDSLFKASAIIYQQFGELYDIPLFAYKDLQVFGAFKTDN
;
A
#
# COMPACT_ATOMS: atom_id res chain seq x y z
N MET A 1 10.99 19.65 -15.13
CA MET A 1 9.84 19.05 -14.43
C MET A 1 10.19 17.81 -13.59
N LYS A 2 10.56 16.65 -14.16
CA LYS A 2 10.92 15.43 -13.37
C LYS A 2 11.92 15.69 -12.22
N LYS A 3 13.10 16.25 -12.54
CA LYS A 3 14.13 16.56 -11.53
C LYS A 3 13.64 17.54 -10.45
N GLN A 4 12.81 18.52 -10.84
CA GLN A 4 12.22 19.47 -9.91
C GLN A 4 11.21 18.80 -8.97
N LEU A 5 10.41 17.85 -9.48
CA LEU A 5 9.45 17.11 -8.66
C LEU A 5 10.18 16.21 -7.64
N ILE A 6 11.24 15.53 -8.07
CA ILE A 6 12.11 14.76 -7.18
C ILE A 6 12.72 15.65 -6.09
N ALA A 7 13.28 16.81 -6.48
CA ALA A 7 13.84 17.75 -5.51
C ALA A 7 12.76 18.28 -4.54
N ALA A 8 11.55 18.57 -5.04
CA ALA A 8 10.44 19.02 -4.21
C ALA A 8 10.02 17.94 -3.19
N VAL A 9 9.97 16.67 -3.59
CA VAL A 9 9.75 15.53 -2.68
C VAL A 9 10.81 15.49 -1.59
N ILE A 10 12.10 15.47 -1.98
CA ILE A 10 13.21 15.36 -1.03
C ILE A 10 13.19 16.52 -0.02
N ASN A 11 13.00 17.75 -0.51
CA ASN A 11 12.99 18.95 0.32
C ASN A 11 11.77 19.08 1.24
N ASN A 12 10.70 18.29 1.00
CA ASN A 12 9.47 18.34 1.78
C ASN A 12 9.11 16.99 2.40
N LYS A 13 10.06 16.06 2.49
CA LYS A 13 9.82 14.71 3.01
C LYS A 13 9.17 14.73 4.40
N ASP A 14 9.61 15.62 5.28
CA ASP A 14 9.11 15.71 6.66
C ASP A 14 7.71 16.35 6.76
N ARG A 15 7.22 16.94 5.67
CA ARG A 15 5.88 17.56 5.61
C ARG A 15 4.81 16.61 5.05
N ILE A 16 5.21 15.50 4.45
CA ILE A 16 4.32 14.54 3.82
C ILE A 16 4.44 13.21 4.56
N SER A 17 3.41 12.86 5.32
CA SER A 17 3.40 11.78 6.31
C SER A 17 3.76 10.37 5.80
N TYR A 18 3.84 10.18 4.50
CA TYR A 18 4.07 8.89 3.86
C TYR A 18 5.37 8.84 3.04
N ILE A 19 6.17 9.90 3.08
CA ILE A 19 7.46 9.97 2.40
C ILE A 19 8.55 9.61 3.40
N ASN A 20 8.92 8.33 3.41
CA ASN A 20 9.98 7.80 4.27
C ASN A 20 11.30 7.76 3.50
N LEU A 21 12.09 8.82 3.57
CA LEU A 21 13.44 8.88 3.00
C LEU A 21 14.50 8.94 4.09
N ASN A 22 15.55 8.13 3.95
CA ASN A 22 16.74 8.22 4.80
C ASN A 22 17.59 9.47 4.48
N GLU A 23 18.77 9.56 5.07
CA GLU A 23 19.72 10.67 4.87
C GLU A 23 20.26 10.74 3.44
N ASP A 24 20.41 9.58 2.79
CA ASP A 24 20.85 9.43 1.39
C ASP A 24 19.71 9.59 0.37
N ALA A 25 18.54 10.06 0.81
CA ALA A 25 17.33 10.18 0.01
C ALA A 25 16.83 8.86 -0.62
N GLN A 26 17.18 7.72 -0.03
CA GLN A 26 16.65 6.41 -0.41
C GLN A 26 15.29 6.18 0.25
N TYR A 27 14.35 5.63 -0.52
CA TYR A 27 13.01 5.34 -0.04
C TYR A 27 12.97 4.04 0.77
N LEU A 28 12.49 4.14 2.01
CA LEU A 28 12.46 3.03 2.96
C LEU A 28 11.17 2.20 2.87
N GLY A 29 10.25 2.56 1.99
CA GLY A 29 8.92 1.98 1.92
C GLY A 29 7.89 2.78 2.73
N TRP A 30 6.64 2.70 2.31
CA TRP A 30 5.52 3.35 2.97
C TRP A 30 5.29 2.80 4.37
N THR A 31 5.45 1.49 4.49
CA THR A 31 5.11 0.75 5.70
C THR A 31 6.20 0.84 6.77
N HIS A 32 7.34 1.45 6.46
CA HIS A 32 8.42 1.72 7.42
C HIS A 32 7.95 2.59 8.59
N ASP A 33 7.28 3.70 8.28
CA ASP A 33 6.64 4.59 9.24
C ASP A 33 5.37 5.17 8.59
N PHE A 34 4.21 4.95 9.20
CA PHE A 34 2.94 5.54 8.74
C PHE A 34 2.77 6.99 9.22
N ASN A 35 3.71 7.47 10.05
CA ASN A 35 3.66 8.72 10.81
C ASN A 35 2.40 8.81 11.68
N ILE A 36 2.00 7.67 12.25
CA ILE A 36 0.94 7.51 13.23
C ILE A 36 1.58 7.00 14.51
N ILE A 37 1.17 7.51 15.67
CA ILE A 37 1.68 7.08 16.96
C ILE A 37 0.56 6.41 17.73
N PHE A 38 0.83 5.21 18.23
CA PHE A 38 -0.06 4.43 19.07
C PHE A 38 -0.30 5.10 20.43
N PRO A 39 -1.33 4.67 21.19
CA PRO A 39 -1.63 5.23 22.51
C PRO A 39 -0.49 5.06 23.53
N ASP A 40 0.37 4.06 23.33
CA ASP A 40 1.56 3.79 24.15
C ASP A 40 2.81 4.58 23.72
N GLY A 41 2.68 5.48 22.74
CA GLY A 41 3.77 6.32 22.24
C GLY A 41 4.65 5.65 21.17
N VAL A 42 4.38 4.39 20.80
CA VAL A 42 5.14 3.68 19.77
C VAL A 42 4.71 4.13 18.37
N LYS A 43 5.68 4.36 17.48
CA LYS A 43 5.41 4.66 16.07
C LYS A 43 4.85 3.45 15.32
N MET A 44 3.82 3.67 14.53
CA MET A 44 3.24 2.68 13.64
C MET A 44 4.16 2.46 12.43
N GLY A 45 4.70 1.26 12.33
CA GLY A 45 5.37 0.71 11.14
C GLY A 45 5.03 -0.77 11.01
N LEU A 46 5.40 -1.41 9.91
CA LEU A 46 5.38 -2.87 9.74
C LEU A 46 6.82 -3.36 9.63
N ASP A 47 7.24 -4.24 10.54
CA ASP A 47 8.50 -4.98 10.46
C ASP A 47 8.25 -6.26 9.68
N LEU A 48 8.55 -6.24 8.38
CA LEU A 48 8.17 -7.32 7.48
C LEU A 48 8.95 -8.63 7.70
N ASN A 49 9.92 -8.66 8.63
CA ASN A 49 10.51 -9.91 9.12
C ASN A 49 9.55 -10.70 10.02
N LYS A 50 8.53 -10.03 10.59
CA LYS A 50 7.51 -10.66 11.43
C LYS A 50 6.34 -11.09 10.57
N GLU A 51 5.92 -12.35 10.72
CA GLU A 51 4.84 -12.93 9.92
C GLU A 51 3.53 -12.15 10.06
N GLU A 52 3.24 -11.62 11.25
CA GLU A 52 2.03 -10.86 11.50
C GLU A 52 2.00 -9.50 10.78
N ASP A 53 3.15 -8.84 10.70
CA ASP A 53 3.30 -7.58 9.97
C ASP A 53 3.31 -7.82 8.47
N LEU A 54 3.91 -8.93 8.02
CA LEU A 54 3.82 -9.37 6.64
C LEU A 54 2.36 -9.65 6.26
N PHE A 55 1.58 -10.32 7.10
CA PHE A 55 0.14 -10.50 6.89
C PHE A 55 -0.59 -9.15 6.76
N LEU A 56 -0.27 -8.19 7.63
CA LEU A 56 -0.84 -6.85 7.60
C LEU A 56 -0.49 -6.05 6.33
N LEU A 57 0.66 -6.29 5.69
CA LEU A 57 1.00 -5.70 4.39
C LEU A 57 0.00 -6.15 3.30
N PHE A 58 -0.37 -7.43 3.27
CA PHE A 58 -1.35 -7.94 2.31
C PHE A 58 -2.75 -7.40 2.60
N VAL A 59 -3.11 -7.27 3.87
CA VAL A 59 -4.37 -6.61 4.28
C VAL A 59 -4.40 -5.15 3.84
N LEU A 60 -3.31 -4.40 4.06
CA LEU A 60 -3.16 -3.01 3.61
C LEU A 60 -3.35 -2.92 2.08
N ALA A 61 -2.65 -3.78 1.33
CA ALA A 61 -2.70 -3.78 -0.14
C ALA A 61 -4.09 -4.13 -0.68
N SER A 62 -4.83 -5.01 0.00
CA SER A 62 -6.21 -5.29 -0.36
C SER A 62 -7.15 -4.15 0.01
N ALA A 63 -7.03 -3.57 1.20
CA ALA A 63 -7.85 -2.44 1.63
C ALA A 63 -7.66 -1.22 0.71
N TRP A 64 -6.42 -0.91 0.33
CA TRP A 64 -6.09 0.22 -0.57
C TRP A 64 -6.52 -0.03 -2.02
N SER A 65 -6.76 -1.27 -2.43
CA SER A 65 -7.32 -1.55 -3.77
C SER A 65 -8.80 -1.15 -3.91
N ARG A 66 -9.47 -0.81 -2.81
CA ARG A 66 -10.88 -0.42 -2.79
C ARG A 66 -11.06 1.04 -3.17
N THR A 67 -12.23 1.37 -3.70
CA THR A 67 -12.60 2.77 -3.96
C THR A 67 -12.70 3.53 -2.63
N GLY A 68 -12.12 4.72 -2.57
CA GLY A 68 -12.12 5.53 -1.36
C GLY A 68 -10.83 6.32 -1.18
N GLN A 69 -10.66 6.88 0.02
CA GLN A 69 -9.41 7.49 0.45
C GLN A 69 -8.42 6.38 0.83
N TRP A 70 -7.18 6.50 0.39
CA TRP A 70 -6.16 5.49 0.64
C TRP A 70 -5.79 5.41 2.13
N GLU A 71 -5.94 6.52 2.84
CA GLU A 71 -5.67 6.68 4.27
C GLU A 71 -6.49 5.70 5.10
N ASN A 72 -7.72 5.37 4.67
CA ASN A 72 -8.55 4.40 5.37
C ASN A 72 -7.89 3.00 5.40
N ALA A 73 -7.08 2.65 4.39
CA ALA A 73 -6.31 1.40 4.41
C ALA A 73 -5.21 1.47 5.47
N ALA A 74 -4.46 2.56 5.53
CA ALA A 74 -3.45 2.79 6.57
C ALA A 74 -4.06 2.79 7.99
N PHE A 75 -5.19 3.48 8.18
CA PHE A 75 -5.89 3.53 9.46
C PHE A 75 -6.49 2.17 9.86
N PHE A 76 -7.00 1.40 8.90
CA PHE A 76 -7.48 0.04 9.16
C PHE A 76 -6.33 -0.88 9.58
N THR A 77 -5.21 -0.86 8.87
CA THR A 77 -4.02 -1.64 9.24
C THR A 77 -3.47 -1.22 10.60
N THR A 78 -3.45 0.08 10.90
CA THR A 78 -3.09 0.62 12.23
C THR A 78 -4.00 0.04 13.31
N TYR A 79 -5.33 0.07 13.11
CA TYR A 79 -6.30 -0.52 14.03
C TYR A 79 -6.01 -1.99 14.31
N LEU A 80 -5.79 -2.79 13.27
CA LEU A 80 -5.49 -4.20 13.43
C LEU A 80 -4.20 -4.41 14.22
N LYS A 81 -3.16 -3.61 13.95
CA LYS A 81 -1.90 -3.69 14.67
C LYS A 81 -2.03 -3.33 16.14
N THR A 82 -2.55 -2.16 16.45
CA THR A 82 -2.65 -1.65 17.83
C THR A 82 -3.55 -2.52 18.70
N ARG A 83 -4.60 -3.13 18.11
CA ARG A 83 -5.54 -3.99 18.84
C ARG A 83 -5.18 -5.48 18.80
N LYS A 84 -4.02 -5.84 18.26
CA LYS A 84 -3.53 -7.23 18.14
C LYS A 84 -4.51 -8.16 17.39
N LYS A 85 -5.08 -7.64 16.30
CA LYS A 85 -6.06 -8.31 15.42
C LYS A 85 -5.43 -8.73 14.08
N TYR A 86 -4.18 -9.13 14.13
CA TYR A 86 -3.37 -9.53 12.97
C TYR A 86 -3.10 -11.03 12.92
N HIS A 87 -3.56 -11.80 13.90
CA HIS A 87 -3.34 -13.24 13.90
C HIS A 87 -4.29 -13.92 12.93
N ARG A 88 -3.74 -14.63 11.94
CA ARG A 88 -4.49 -15.35 10.90
C ARG A 88 -5.66 -16.17 11.46
N ASN A 89 -5.45 -16.91 12.54
CA ASN A 89 -6.47 -17.81 13.09
C ASN A 89 -7.73 -17.07 13.59
N GLN A 90 -7.61 -15.80 14.01
CA GLN A 90 -8.78 -14.97 14.35
C GLN A 90 -9.66 -14.73 13.11
N TRP A 91 -9.05 -14.53 11.95
CA TRP A 91 -9.74 -14.27 10.68
C TRP A 91 -10.32 -15.52 10.02
N LEU A 92 -10.06 -16.70 10.59
CA LEU A 92 -10.69 -17.97 10.22
C LEU A 92 -11.89 -18.29 11.14
N ASP A 93 -12.10 -17.52 12.20
CA ASP A 93 -13.23 -17.64 13.12
C ASP A 93 -14.37 -16.71 12.66
N ASP A 94 -15.49 -17.30 12.26
CA ASP A 94 -16.65 -16.57 11.76
C ASP A 94 -17.27 -15.62 12.80
N ASP A 95 -17.25 -15.97 14.09
CA ASP A 95 -17.85 -15.15 15.13
C ASP A 95 -16.96 -13.96 15.46
N PHE A 96 -15.64 -14.15 15.46
CA PHE A 96 -14.69 -13.04 15.51
C PHE A 96 -14.95 -12.06 14.35
N VAL A 97 -15.05 -12.56 13.12
CA VAL A 97 -15.24 -11.71 11.94
C VAL A 97 -16.58 -10.97 11.98
N LYS A 98 -17.68 -11.65 12.36
CA LYS A 98 -19.00 -11.01 12.49
C LYS A 98 -18.97 -9.87 13.51
N ASN A 99 -18.33 -10.10 14.67
CA ASN A 99 -18.19 -9.08 15.71
C ASN A 99 -17.35 -7.88 15.20
N GLU A 100 -16.24 -8.15 14.52
CA GLU A 100 -15.40 -7.10 13.92
C GLU A 100 -16.14 -6.25 12.88
N MET A 101 -16.98 -6.89 12.07
CA MET A 101 -17.82 -6.23 11.07
C MET A 101 -18.94 -5.40 11.70
N ALA A 102 -19.51 -5.86 12.82
CA ALA A 102 -20.56 -5.15 13.56
C ALA A 102 -19.99 -3.87 14.22
N GLU A 103 -18.80 -3.95 14.79
CA GLU A 103 -18.15 -2.84 15.51
C GLU A 103 -17.35 -1.89 14.59
N LYS A 104 -17.37 -2.08 13.27
CA LYS A 104 -16.51 -1.36 12.30
C LYS A 104 -16.51 0.16 12.44
N ASP A 105 -17.65 0.78 12.75
CA ASP A 105 -17.79 2.23 12.84
C ASP A 105 -17.21 2.76 14.15
N LYS A 106 -17.36 2.01 15.24
CA LYS A 106 -16.70 2.27 16.52
C LYS A 106 -15.19 2.11 16.41
N ASN A 107 -14.73 1.07 15.69
CA ASN A 107 -13.31 0.82 15.46
C ASN A 107 -12.66 1.94 14.62
N ALA A 108 -13.37 2.45 13.62
CA ALA A 108 -12.93 3.61 12.84
C ALA A 108 -12.83 4.88 13.70
N ALA A 109 -13.82 5.13 14.56
CA ALA A 109 -13.81 6.26 15.49
C ALA A 109 -12.68 6.15 16.52
N TRP A 110 -12.41 4.94 17.01
CA TRP A 110 -11.37 4.65 17.99
C TRP A 110 -9.97 5.06 17.50
N ILE A 111 -9.63 4.79 16.24
CA ILE A 111 -8.31 5.20 15.70
C ILE A 111 -8.15 6.72 15.73
N VAL A 112 -9.22 7.45 15.41
CA VAL A 112 -9.19 8.91 15.40
C VAL A 112 -9.09 9.49 16.81
N SER A 113 -9.64 8.82 17.83
CA SER A 113 -9.59 9.29 19.21
C SER A 113 -8.30 8.93 19.93
N GLU A 114 -7.77 7.72 19.70
CA GLU A 114 -6.67 7.18 20.51
C GLU A 114 -5.29 7.31 19.87
N CYS A 115 -5.20 7.39 18.53
CA CYS A 115 -3.92 7.52 17.84
C CYS A 115 -3.63 8.98 17.47
N SER A 116 -2.37 9.38 17.58
CA SER A 116 -1.92 10.70 17.10
C SER A 116 -1.28 10.58 15.71
N GLY A 117 -1.17 11.69 14.97
CA GLY A 117 -0.69 11.68 13.58
C GLY A 117 -1.72 11.19 12.54
N VAL A 118 -2.92 10.82 12.97
CA VAL A 118 -4.05 10.48 12.09
C VAL A 118 -4.60 11.74 11.44
N VAL A 119 -4.22 11.98 10.18
CA VAL A 119 -4.66 13.15 9.39
C VAL A 119 -5.57 12.71 8.23
N PRO A 120 -6.89 12.60 8.46
CA PRO A 120 -7.83 12.16 7.43
C PRO A 120 -8.20 13.29 6.47
N ARG A 121 -8.15 13.05 5.15
CA ARG A 121 -8.70 13.98 4.14
C ARG A 121 -10.23 13.97 4.08
N LYS A 122 -10.85 12.85 4.48
CA LYS A 122 -12.30 12.65 4.58
C LYS A 122 -12.62 11.78 5.79
N LYS A 123 -13.89 11.68 6.17
CA LYS A 123 -14.35 10.83 7.27
C LYS A 123 -13.72 9.42 7.21
N VAL A 124 -13.10 9.00 8.31
CA VAL A 124 -12.55 7.65 8.48
C VAL A 124 -13.69 6.65 8.53
N CYS A 125 -13.59 5.60 7.71
CA CYS A 125 -14.57 4.51 7.72
C CYS A 125 -13.93 3.20 7.26
N PHE A 126 -14.30 2.11 7.95
CA PHE A 126 -13.91 0.76 7.56
C PHE A 126 -15.06 0.10 6.82
N ARG A 127 -14.82 -0.29 5.57
CA ARG A 127 -15.85 -0.90 4.72
C ARG A 127 -16.01 -2.38 5.04
N LYS A 128 -17.25 -2.87 5.00
CA LYS A 128 -17.58 -4.28 5.28
C LYS A 128 -16.86 -5.26 4.35
N ASP A 129 -16.65 -4.89 3.08
CA ASP A 129 -16.00 -5.75 2.09
C ASP A 129 -14.49 -5.93 2.32
N ILE A 130 -13.86 -5.08 3.15
CA ILE A 130 -12.45 -5.27 3.55
C ILE A 130 -12.30 -6.54 4.39
N TYR A 131 -13.19 -6.77 5.36
CA TYR A 131 -13.14 -7.92 6.27
C TYR A 131 -13.18 -9.24 5.51
N ALA A 132 -14.05 -9.35 4.51
CA ALA A 132 -14.12 -10.53 3.66
C ALA A 132 -12.84 -10.72 2.81
N SER A 133 -12.17 -9.65 2.39
CA SER A 133 -10.84 -9.74 1.78
C SER A 133 -9.79 -10.27 2.77
N VAL A 134 -9.85 -9.87 4.06
CA VAL A 134 -8.94 -10.40 5.08
C VAL A 134 -9.14 -11.91 5.26
N ILE A 135 -10.39 -12.40 5.24
CA ILE A 135 -10.68 -13.84 5.28
C ILE A 135 -10.06 -14.57 4.08
N VAL A 136 -10.17 -14.02 2.87
CA VAL A 136 -9.57 -14.63 1.66
C VAL A 136 -8.05 -14.72 1.81
N ILE A 137 -7.39 -13.66 2.28
CA ILE A 137 -5.94 -13.68 2.54
C ILE A 137 -5.62 -14.74 3.60
N ALA A 138 -6.35 -14.76 4.71
CA ALA A 138 -6.12 -15.70 5.81
C ALA A 138 -6.25 -17.16 5.37
N LYS A 139 -7.25 -17.49 4.53
CA LYS A 139 -7.44 -18.83 3.97
C LYS A 139 -6.32 -19.26 3.02
N ASN A 140 -5.76 -18.33 2.26
CA ASN A 140 -4.72 -18.61 1.26
C ASN A 140 -3.30 -18.36 1.80
N TRP A 141 -3.14 -17.98 3.07
CA TRP A 141 -1.90 -17.43 3.60
C TRP A 141 -0.67 -18.33 3.40
N ASN A 142 -0.81 -19.63 3.64
CA ASN A 142 0.31 -20.55 3.48
C ASN A 142 0.78 -20.63 2.02
N ILE A 143 -0.16 -20.67 1.07
CA ILE A 143 0.17 -20.73 -0.37
C ILE A 143 0.75 -19.39 -0.83
N ILE A 144 0.24 -18.26 -0.33
CA ILE A 144 0.82 -16.93 -0.59
C ILE A 144 2.32 -16.91 -0.23
N LYS A 145 2.66 -17.39 0.97
CA LYS A 145 4.07 -17.47 1.41
C LYS A 145 4.90 -18.41 0.56
N GLU A 146 4.38 -19.61 0.28
CA GLU A 146 5.04 -20.59 -0.60
C GLU A 146 5.36 -20.00 -1.98
N LYS A 147 4.42 -19.25 -2.58
CA LYS A 147 4.62 -18.62 -3.89
C LYS A 147 5.63 -17.47 -3.85
N LEU A 148 5.68 -16.70 -2.76
CA LEU A 148 6.73 -15.69 -2.55
C LEU A 148 8.12 -16.33 -2.44
N GLU A 149 8.26 -17.35 -1.60
CA GLU A 149 9.54 -18.07 -1.41
C GLU A 149 10.00 -18.73 -2.71
N LEU A 150 9.09 -19.35 -3.45
CA LEU A 150 9.38 -19.95 -4.75
C LEU A 150 9.80 -18.90 -5.79
N ALA A 151 9.11 -17.75 -5.83
CA ALA A 151 9.46 -16.65 -6.71
C ALA A 151 10.88 -16.12 -6.45
N GLU A 152 11.26 -15.94 -5.19
CA GLU A 152 12.63 -15.55 -4.82
C GLU A 152 13.64 -16.61 -5.23
N CYS A 153 13.38 -17.89 -4.91
CA CYS A 153 14.27 -19.01 -5.23
C CYS A 153 14.55 -19.12 -6.74
N LEU A 154 13.53 -18.89 -7.56
CA LEU A 154 13.63 -18.96 -9.02
C LEU A 154 14.00 -17.62 -9.67
N ASN A 155 14.06 -16.53 -8.90
CA ASN A 155 14.14 -15.15 -9.37
C ASN A 155 13.06 -14.84 -10.45
N ASP A 156 11.86 -15.37 -10.24
CA ASP A 156 10.71 -15.24 -11.12
C ASP A 156 9.45 -14.88 -10.33
N TYR A 157 9.23 -13.57 -10.18
CA TYR A 157 8.08 -13.02 -9.47
C TYR A 157 6.75 -13.14 -10.23
N SER A 158 6.76 -13.56 -11.51
CA SER A 158 5.52 -13.82 -12.24
C SER A 158 4.68 -14.92 -11.56
N LEU A 159 5.34 -15.93 -10.97
CA LEU A 159 4.67 -17.01 -10.24
C LEU A 159 3.81 -16.51 -9.07
N PHE A 160 4.35 -15.56 -8.31
CA PHE A 160 3.64 -14.94 -7.20
C PHE A 160 2.55 -13.98 -7.69
N ILE A 161 2.88 -13.17 -8.69
CA ILE A 161 1.97 -12.21 -9.32
C ILE A 161 0.73 -12.91 -9.88
N ASP A 162 0.93 -13.97 -10.66
CA ASP A 162 -0.14 -14.73 -11.31
C ASP A 162 -1.03 -15.41 -10.28
N TYR A 163 -0.42 -15.98 -9.23
CA TYR A 163 -1.18 -16.57 -8.14
C TYR A 163 -2.07 -15.53 -7.46
N LEU A 164 -1.54 -14.39 -7.05
CA LEU A 164 -2.34 -13.33 -6.42
C LEU A 164 -3.44 -12.79 -7.34
N ALA A 165 -3.13 -12.59 -8.63
CA ALA A 165 -4.09 -12.11 -9.62
C ALA A 165 -5.22 -13.14 -9.86
N SER A 166 -4.94 -14.43 -9.65
CA SER A 166 -5.91 -15.52 -9.80
C SER A 166 -6.77 -15.78 -8.57
N LEU A 167 -6.49 -15.17 -7.41
CA LEU A 167 -7.28 -15.40 -6.20
C LEU A 167 -8.73 -14.97 -6.39
N ASP A 168 -9.65 -15.88 -6.07
CA ASP A 168 -11.08 -15.57 -6.01
C ASP A 168 -11.39 -14.67 -4.80
N GLY A 169 -12.32 -13.76 -4.97
CA GLY A 169 -12.68 -12.75 -3.97
C GLY A 169 -13.84 -11.84 -4.39
N LEU A 170 -13.92 -10.67 -3.77
CA LEU A 170 -15.07 -9.75 -3.91
C LEU A 170 -14.88 -8.69 -5.02
N GLY A 171 -14.30 -9.06 -6.15
CA GLY A 171 -14.17 -8.17 -7.32
C GLY A 171 -15.46 -8.08 -8.12
N THR A 172 -15.64 -6.96 -8.83
CA THR A 172 -16.70 -6.79 -9.85
C THR A 172 -16.38 -7.65 -11.08
N GLY A 173 -17.36 -8.39 -11.61
CA GLY A 173 -17.17 -9.27 -12.77
C GLY A 173 -16.74 -10.68 -12.37
N GLN A 174 -15.56 -11.14 -12.79
CA GLN A 174 -15.02 -12.50 -12.55
C GLN A 174 -14.78 -12.85 -11.06
N LYS A 175 -15.21 -12.01 -10.12
CA LYS A 175 -15.03 -12.22 -8.66
C LYS A 175 -13.57 -12.49 -8.28
N ARG A 176 -12.61 -11.76 -8.86
CA ARG A 176 -11.20 -11.82 -8.42
C ARG A 176 -10.96 -10.91 -7.23
N MET A 177 -10.04 -11.28 -6.34
CA MET A 177 -9.65 -10.46 -5.22
C MET A 177 -8.98 -9.17 -5.72
N ARG A 178 -9.41 -8.02 -5.19
CA ARG A 178 -8.70 -6.77 -5.43
C ARG A 178 -7.56 -6.65 -4.43
N ILE A 179 -6.34 -6.51 -4.94
CA ILE A 179 -5.11 -6.35 -4.18
C ILE A 179 -4.09 -5.57 -5.00
N LYS A 180 -3.41 -4.60 -4.38
CA LYS A 180 -2.35 -3.82 -5.04
C LYS A 180 -1.03 -4.59 -5.01
N ILE A 181 -0.82 -5.48 -5.98
CA ILE A 181 0.41 -6.31 -6.06
C ILE A 181 1.69 -5.45 -6.09
N PRO A 182 1.79 -4.36 -6.89
CA PRO A 182 3.00 -3.54 -6.90
C PRO A 182 3.34 -2.92 -5.54
N LEU A 183 2.33 -2.60 -4.72
CA LEU A 183 2.55 -2.12 -3.36
C LEU A 183 3.25 -3.18 -2.52
N ILE A 184 2.78 -4.43 -2.54
CA ILE A 184 3.39 -5.52 -1.77
C ILE A 184 4.85 -5.70 -2.19
N LEU A 185 5.10 -5.79 -3.50
CA LEU A 185 6.43 -5.98 -4.05
C LEU A 185 7.39 -4.84 -3.65
N ARG A 186 6.93 -3.59 -3.73
CA ARG A 186 7.72 -2.42 -3.33
C ARG A 186 8.12 -2.47 -1.87
N GLU A 187 7.17 -2.75 -0.97
CA GLU A 187 7.44 -2.73 0.47
C GLU A 187 8.39 -3.87 0.87
N LEU A 188 8.24 -5.05 0.28
CA LEU A 188 9.16 -6.18 0.46
C LEU A 188 10.59 -5.86 -0.03
N ARG A 189 10.72 -5.20 -1.19
CA ARG A 189 12.01 -4.76 -1.74
C ARG A 189 12.66 -3.68 -0.88
N CYS A 190 11.92 -2.62 -0.54
CA CYS A 190 12.45 -1.47 0.21
C CYS A 190 12.93 -1.86 1.62
N GLN A 191 12.26 -2.82 2.27
CA GLN A 191 12.67 -3.33 3.58
C GLN A 191 13.72 -4.46 3.49
N GLY A 192 14.19 -4.81 2.30
CA GLY A 192 15.24 -5.82 2.10
C GLY A 192 14.83 -7.27 2.37
N ILE A 193 13.52 -7.55 2.46
CA ILE A 193 13.01 -8.91 2.68
C ILE A 193 13.22 -9.76 1.41
N TYR A 194 12.95 -9.16 0.26
CA TYR A 194 13.12 -9.77 -1.06
C TYR A 194 13.79 -8.77 -2.01
N PRO A 195 15.11 -8.56 -1.88
CA PRO A 195 15.83 -7.51 -2.62
C PRO A 195 15.91 -7.77 -4.13
N SER A 196 15.70 -9.02 -4.57
CA SER A 196 15.76 -9.41 -5.98
C SER A 196 14.52 -8.98 -6.78
N ILE A 197 13.41 -8.63 -6.12
CA ILE A 197 12.17 -8.14 -6.76
C ILE A 197 12.50 -7.01 -7.74
N PRO A 198 12.17 -7.11 -9.03
CA PRO A 198 12.44 -6.01 -9.98
C PRO A 198 11.73 -4.71 -9.60
N GLY A 199 12.44 -3.58 -9.63
CA GLY A 199 11.88 -2.26 -9.31
C GLY A 199 10.76 -1.84 -10.28
N GLU A 200 10.82 -2.36 -11.51
CA GLU A 200 9.80 -2.22 -12.55
C GLU A 200 8.44 -2.80 -12.15
N PHE A 201 8.40 -3.68 -11.13
CA PHE A 201 7.17 -4.25 -10.59
C PHE A 201 6.62 -3.51 -9.37
N CYS A 202 7.29 -2.46 -8.90
CA CYS A 202 7.04 -1.86 -7.59
C CYS A 202 6.22 -0.55 -7.65
N CYS A 203 5.92 -0.02 -8.83
CA CYS A 203 5.20 1.24 -8.93
C CYS A 203 3.69 1.02 -8.99
N VAL A 204 2.92 1.78 -8.19
CA VAL A 204 1.45 1.69 -8.14
C VAL A 204 0.84 2.80 -9.00
N PRO A 205 0.38 2.53 -10.24
CA PRO A 205 -0.28 3.53 -11.07
C PRO A 205 -1.75 3.72 -10.64
N ASP A 206 -1.97 4.29 -9.46
CA ASP A 206 -3.33 4.62 -9.01
C ASP A 206 -3.85 5.94 -9.60
N GLU A 207 -5.08 6.32 -9.26
CA GLU A 207 -5.71 7.50 -9.86
C GLU A 207 -4.96 8.81 -9.60
N ARG A 208 -4.28 8.95 -8.46
CA ARG A 208 -3.46 10.14 -8.18
C ARG A 208 -2.21 10.14 -9.05
N VAL A 209 -1.55 8.99 -9.14
CA VAL A 209 -0.36 8.80 -9.95
C VAL A 209 -0.67 9.01 -11.42
N LYS A 210 -1.75 8.43 -11.95
CA LYS A 210 -2.22 8.62 -13.33
C LYS A 210 -2.54 10.09 -13.64
N ALA A 211 -3.22 10.79 -12.73
CA ALA A 211 -3.55 12.20 -12.90
C ALA A 211 -2.26 13.05 -13.00
N ALA A 212 -1.33 12.86 -12.06
CA ALA A 212 -0.04 13.55 -12.08
C ALA A 212 0.79 13.19 -13.33
N SER A 213 0.81 11.91 -13.75
CA SER A 213 1.48 11.49 -14.98
C SER A 213 0.94 12.24 -16.19
N LYS A 214 -0.39 12.35 -16.32
CA LYS A 214 -1.03 13.07 -17.41
C LYS A 214 -0.62 14.55 -17.44
N GLU A 215 -0.64 15.22 -16.28
CA GLU A 215 -0.23 16.63 -16.17
C GLU A 215 1.26 16.84 -16.50
N LEU A 216 2.11 15.85 -16.21
CA LEU A 216 3.54 15.90 -16.49
C LEU A 216 3.91 15.39 -17.90
N GLY A 217 2.93 15.04 -18.74
CA GLY A 217 3.16 14.50 -20.09
C GLY A 217 3.72 13.07 -20.11
N ILE A 218 3.62 12.32 -19.01
CA ILE A 218 4.01 10.91 -18.94
C ILE A 218 2.83 10.05 -19.42
N VAL A 219 3.02 9.39 -20.56
CA VAL A 219 1.99 8.52 -21.16
C VAL A 219 2.02 7.15 -20.50
N LEU A 220 0.98 6.84 -19.71
CA LEU A 220 0.76 5.51 -19.15
C LEU A 220 -0.25 4.74 -20.02
N PRO A 221 -0.08 3.41 -20.19
CA PRO A 221 -1.06 2.59 -20.90
C PRO A 221 -2.38 2.53 -20.12
N THR A 222 -3.48 2.30 -20.84
CA THR A 222 -4.76 1.96 -20.22
C THR A 222 -4.62 0.64 -19.48
N ILE A 223 -4.95 0.64 -18.19
CA ILE A 223 -4.78 -0.52 -17.31
C ILE A 223 -6.05 -1.37 -17.33
N ASN A 224 -6.00 -2.49 -18.03
CA ASN A 224 -7.10 -3.46 -18.14
C ASN A 224 -6.66 -4.92 -17.87
N SER A 225 -5.37 -5.15 -17.64
CA SER A 225 -4.76 -6.45 -17.35
C SER A 225 -3.54 -6.29 -16.44
N ILE A 226 -3.05 -7.42 -15.89
CA ILE A 226 -1.82 -7.45 -15.10
C ILE A 226 -0.59 -6.99 -15.92
N ASP A 227 -0.52 -7.37 -17.20
CA ASP A 227 0.55 -6.94 -18.10
C ASP A 227 0.55 -5.41 -18.29
N SER A 228 -0.63 -4.83 -18.52
CA SER A 228 -0.75 -3.37 -18.68
C SER A 228 -0.44 -2.61 -17.39
N LEU A 229 -0.73 -3.20 -16.23
CA LEU A 229 -0.35 -2.68 -14.92
C LEU A 229 1.17 -2.61 -14.79
N PHE A 230 1.87 -3.71 -15.09
CA PHE A 230 3.33 -3.76 -14.98
C PHE A 230 4.05 -2.96 -16.06
N LYS A 231 3.47 -2.82 -17.26
CA LYS A 231 3.96 -1.85 -18.26
C LYS A 231 3.89 -0.42 -17.73
N ALA A 232 2.77 -0.03 -17.10
CA ALA A 232 2.66 1.28 -16.46
C ALA A 232 3.67 1.44 -15.30
N SER A 233 3.83 0.40 -14.48
CA SER A 233 4.79 0.38 -13.38
C SER A 233 6.23 0.58 -13.87
N ALA A 234 6.64 -0.13 -14.92
CA ALA A 234 7.97 -0.01 -15.52
C ALA A 234 8.23 1.40 -16.08
N ILE A 235 7.23 2.01 -16.72
CA ILE A 235 7.34 3.41 -17.20
C ILE A 235 7.57 4.35 -16.02
N ILE A 236 6.81 4.22 -14.94
CA ILE A 236 6.98 5.06 -13.73
C ILE A 236 8.37 4.84 -13.14
N TYR A 237 8.82 3.60 -13.03
CA TYR A 237 10.14 3.26 -12.51
C TYR A 237 11.27 3.86 -13.37
N GLN A 238 11.16 3.81 -14.70
CA GLN A 238 12.10 4.48 -15.60
C GLN A 238 12.15 6.00 -15.35
N GLN A 239 11.02 6.60 -14.95
CA GLN A 239 10.94 8.01 -14.63
C GLN A 239 11.43 8.35 -13.23
N PHE A 240 11.38 7.48 -12.22
CA PHE A 240 11.67 7.90 -10.83
C PHE A 240 12.64 6.99 -10.08
N GLY A 241 13.06 5.88 -10.67
CA GLY A 241 13.97 4.90 -10.08
C GLY A 241 13.45 4.40 -8.74
N GLU A 242 14.36 4.35 -7.76
CA GLU A 242 14.09 3.88 -6.39
C GLU A 242 13.18 4.82 -5.57
N LEU A 243 12.70 5.93 -6.14
CA LEU A 243 11.60 6.70 -5.55
C LEU A 243 10.22 6.20 -6.01
N TYR A 244 10.17 5.26 -6.96
CA TYR A 244 8.96 4.61 -7.46
C TYR A 244 7.87 5.62 -7.88
N ASP A 245 6.61 5.33 -7.57
CA ASP A 245 5.47 6.23 -7.80
C ASP A 245 5.34 7.39 -6.81
N ILE A 246 6.20 7.48 -5.79
CA ILE A 246 6.06 8.47 -4.70
C ILE A 246 6.07 9.92 -5.21
N PRO A 247 6.96 10.33 -6.14
CA PRO A 247 6.92 11.70 -6.66
C PRO A 247 5.60 12.06 -7.36
N LEU A 248 5.05 11.12 -8.13
CA LEU A 248 3.74 11.30 -8.77
C LEU A 248 2.60 11.30 -7.77
N PHE A 249 2.66 10.42 -6.77
CA PHE A 249 1.65 10.33 -5.73
C PHE A 249 1.59 11.62 -4.87
N ALA A 250 2.76 12.17 -4.55
CA ALA A 250 2.94 13.38 -3.74
C ALA A 250 2.66 14.69 -4.50
N TYR A 251 2.59 14.64 -5.83
CA TYR A 251 2.47 15.80 -6.72
C TYR A 251 1.45 16.84 -6.25
N LYS A 252 0.21 16.42 -5.97
CA LYS A 252 -0.86 17.33 -5.53
C LYS A 252 -0.62 17.90 -4.12
N ASP A 253 -0.06 17.11 -3.22
CA ASP A 253 0.25 17.59 -1.86
C ASP A 253 1.38 18.65 -1.92
N LEU A 254 2.38 18.45 -2.78
CA LEU A 254 3.44 19.42 -3.02
C LEU A 254 2.93 20.73 -3.64
N GLN A 255 1.93 20.67 -4.53
CA GLN A 255 1.27 21.87 -5.06
C GLN A 255 0.52 22.64 -3.97
N VAL A 256 -0.23 21.95 -3.10
CA VAL A 256 -0.94 22.58 -1.97
C VAL A 256 0.03 23.30 -1.03
N PHE A 257 1.23 22.76 -0.85
CA PHE A 257 2.27 23.37 -0.03
C PHE A 257 3.05 24.50 -0.72
N GLY A 258 2.73 24.82 -1.98
CA GLY A 258 3.48 25.77 -2.80
C GLY A 258 4.91 25.30 -3.13
N ALA A 259 5.23 24.04 -2.87
CA ALA A 259 6.56 23.45 -3.03
C ALA A 259 6.83 22.95 -4.45
N PHE A 260 5.79 22.83 -5.28
CA PHE A 260 5.91 22.49 -6.68
C PHE A 260 4.88 23.29 -7.49
N LYS A 261 5.35 23.97 -8.54
CA LYS A 261 4.52 24.69 -9.50
C LYS A 261 4.82 24.17 -10.89
N THR A 262 3.78 23.96 -11.67
CA THR A 262 3.88 23.79 -13.11
C THR A 262 3.67 25.14 -13.74
N ASP A 263 4.66 25.65 -14.46
CA ASP A 263 4.46 26.81 -15.33
C ASP A 263 3.55 26.32 -16.47
N ASN A 264 2.28 26.73 -16.43
CA ASN A 264 1.36 26.57 -17.56
C ASN A 264 1.46 27.81 -18.45
#